data_AF-Q17ZH6-F1
#
_entry.id   AF-Q17ZH6-F1
#
_cell.length_a   1.000
_cell.length_b   1.000
_cell.length_c   1.000
_cell.angle_alpha   90.00
_cell.angle_beta   90.00
_cell.angle_gamma   90.00
#
_symmetry.space_group_name_H-M   'P 1'
#
loop_
_entity.id
_entity.type
_entity.pdbx_description
1 polymer ?
#
loop_
_entity_poly.entity_id
_entity_poly.type
_entity_poly.pdbx_seq_one_letter_code
_entity_poly.pdbx_strand_id
1 'polypeptide(L)'
;MAFESDYLNPIQSNYQALMRKNSPKLYNHQATNHSQGALEKLKLIDKEQGKECLPKNLHGKQQFKAHGAFELEENKPHHRHKV
;
A
#
# COMPACT_ATOMS: atom_id res chain seq x y z
N MET A 1 -8.71 16.50 -15.38
CA MET A 1 -7.38 16.79 -15.94
C MET A 1 -6.39 15.85 -15.29
N ALA A 2 -5.50 15.20 -16.05
CA ALA A 2 -4.46 14.35 -15.49
C ALA A 2 -3.31 15.22 -14.95
N PHE A 3 -2.70 14.83 -13.84
CA PHE A 3 -1.53 15.51 -13.28
C PHE A 3 -0.27 15.19 -14.08
N GLU A 4 0.53 16.20 -14.36
CA GLU A 4 1.87 16.07 -14.96
C GLU A 4 2.90 16.94 -14.23
N SER A 5 4.15 16.50 -14.24
CA SER A 5 5.29 17.22 -13.65
C SER A 5 6.59 16.84 -14.37
N ASP A 6 7.63 17.66 -14.23
CA ASP A 6 8.97 17.29 -14.68
C ASP A 6 9.62 16.30 -13.72
N TYR A 7 10.47 15.42 -14.26
CA TYR A 7 11.26 14.53 -13.42
C TYR A 7 12.29 15.33 -12.62
N LEU A 8 12.17 15.31 -11.30
CA LEU A 8 13.12 15.99 -10.40
C LEU A 8 14.53 15.39 -10.45
N ASN A 9 14.62 14.06 -10.62
CA ASN A 9 15.87 13.32 -10.57
C ASN A 9 16.22 12.71 -11.94
N PRO A 10 17.52 12.66 -12.31
CA PRO A 10 17.97 11.95 -13.50
C PRO A 10 17.69 10.44 -13.38
N ILE A 11 17.85 9.73 -14.49
CA ILE A 11 17.73 8.27 -14.52
C ILE A 11 18.84 7.64 -13.68
N GLN A 12 18.48 6.74 -12.75
CA GLN A 12 19.38 6.06 -11.82
C GLN A 12 19.55 4.56 -12.11
N SER A 13 18.75 3.99 -13.01
CA SER A 13 18.84 2.58 -13.38
C SER A 13 18.44 2.30 -14.83
N ASN A 14 18.91 1.18 -15.37
CA ASN A 14 18.53 0.70 -16.71
C ASN A 14 17.01 0.53 -16.83
N TYR A 15 16.36 0.08 -15.76
CA TYR A 15 14.91 -0.04 -15.72
C TYR A 15 14.21 1.31 -15.84
N GLN A 16 14.68 2.33 -15.11
CA GLN A 16 14.15 3.69 -15.25
C GLN A 16 14.39 4.26 -16.65
N ALA A 17 15.53 3.99 -17.29
CA ALA A 17 15.79 4.38 -18.67
C ALA A 17 14.76 3.78 -19.65
N LEU A 18 14.48 2.48 -19.48
CA LEU A 18 13.50 1.77 -20.29
C LEU A 18 12.07 2.31 -20.07
N MET A 19 11.66 2.53 -18.82
CA MET A 19 10.32 3.00 -18.48
C MET A 19 10.08 4.46 -18.86
N ARG A 20 11.11 5.30 -18.87
CA ARG A 20 11.01 6.72 -19.29
C ARG A 20 11.20 6.91 -20.79
N LYS A 21 11.44 5.84 -21.56
CA LYS A 21 11.63 5.95 -23.02
C LYS A 21 10.41 6.61 -23.65
N ASN A 22 10.64 7.71 -24.37
CA ASN A 22 9.59 8.54 -25.00
C ASN A 22 8.60 9.20 -24.02
N SER A 23 8.88 9.21 -22.70
CA SER A 23 8.08 9.91 -21.70
C SER A 23 8.85 11.12 -21.17
N PRO A 24 8.62 12.34 -21.69
CA PRO A 24 9.35 13.53 -21.26
C PRO A 24 8.93 14.00 -19.86
N LYS A 25 7.69 13.70 -19.46
CA LYS A 25 7.09 14.13 -18.19
C LYS A 25 6.67 12.94 -17.33
N LEU A 26 6.53 13.20 -16.04
CA LEU A 26 5.99 12.28 -15.06
C LEU A 26 4.49 12.50 -14.90
N TYR A 27 3.71 11.51 -15.33
CA TYR A 27 2.26 11.54 -15.29
C TYR A 27 1.71 10.76 -14.10
N ASN A 28 0.59 11.22 -13.54
CA ASN A 28 -0.20 10.50 -12.53
C ASN A 28 0.56 10.10 -11.25
N HIS A 29 1.69 10.74 -10.97
CA HIS A 29 2.46 10.50 -9.74
C HIS A 29 1.90 11.33 -8.58
N GLN A 30 0.68 11.00 -8.18
CA GLN A 30 0.00 11.58 -7.02
C GLN A 30 -0.49 10.48 -6.09
N ALA A 31 -0.15 10.59 -4.82
CA ALA A 31 -0.71 9.73 -3.78
C ALA A 31 -2.16 10.13 -3.48
N THR A 32 -2.95 9.20 -2.97
CA THR A 32 -4.31 9.49 -2.52
C THR A 32 -4.28 10.39 -1.28
N ASN A 33 -5.28 11.26 -1.15
CA ASN A 33 -5.38 12.13 0.02
C ASN A 33 -5.88 11.31 1.23
N HIS A 34 -4.96 10.96 2.12
CA HIS A 34 -5.27 10.24 3.34
C HIS A 34 -5.82 11.17 4.43
N SER A 35 -6.66 10.64 5.31
CA SER A 35 -7.12 11.39 6.49
C SER A 35 -5.96 11.63 7.47
N GLN A 36 -6.10 12.67 8.29
CA GLN A 36 -5.08 13.06 9.27
C GLN A 36 -4.67 11.90 10.20
N GLY A 37 -5.65 11.16 10.74
CA GLY A 37 -5.37 10.01 11.60
C GLY A 37 -4.71 8.84 10.87
N ALA A 38 -4.86 8.72 9.55
CA ALA A 38 -4.14 7.72 8.76
C ALA A 38 -2.68 8.14 8.53
N LEU A 39 -2.43 9.43 8.24
CA LEU A 39 -1.08 9.97 8.09
C LEU A 39 -0.27 9.85 9.39
N GLU A 40 -0.90 10.11 10.54
CA GLU A 40 -0.27 9.96 11.85
C GLU A 40 0.16 8.52 12.12
N LYS A 41 -0.66 7.54 11.73
CA LYS A 41 -0.28 6.12 11.82
C LYS A 41 0.88 5.78 10.90
N LEU A 42 0.86 6.24 9.65
CA LEU A 42 1.94 5.99 8.69
C LEU A 42 3.28 6.55 9.15
N LYS A 43 3.29 7.71 9.85
CA LYS A 43 4.52 8.30 10.42
C LYS A 43 5.16 7.46 11.52
N LEU A 44 4.40 6.58 12.18
CA LEU A 44 4.90 5.71 13.25
C LEU A 44 5.49 4.39 12.71
N ILE A 45 5.29 4.09 11.43
CA ILE A 45 5.78 2.86 10.81
C ILE A 45 7.19 3.12 10.30
N ASP A 46 8.17 2.44 10.90
CA ASP A 46 9.55 2.49 10.44
C ASP A 46 9.72 1.86 9.06
N LYS A 47 10.86 2.15 8.43
CA LYS A 47 11.22 1.53 7.14
C LYS A 47 11.16 0.01 7.27
N GLU A 48 10.53 -0.63 6.30
CA GLU A 48 10.37 -2.10 6.24
C GLU A 48 9.49 -2.72 7.32
N GLN A 49 8.87 -1.90 8.19
CA GLN A 49 7.93 -2.38 9.19
C GLN A 49 6.48 -2.26 8.70
N GLY A 50 5.59 -3.02 9.32
CA GLY A 50 4.16 -2.98 9.09
C GLY A 50 3.38 -2.47 10.29
N LYS A 51 2.09 -2.83 10.32
CA LYS A 51 1.13 -2.42 11.36
C LYS A 51 1.47 -2.96 12.75
N GLU A 52 2.30 -3.99 12.83
CA GLU A 52 2.74 -4.65 14.06
C GLU A 52 3.55 -3.73 14.97
N CYS A 53 4.26 -2.74 14.40
CA CYS A 53 5.00 -1.74 15.16
C CYS A 53 4.11 -0.64 15.74
N LEU A 54 2.84 -0.56 15.32
CA LEU A 54 1.92 0.42 15.85
C LEU A 54 1.47 0.03 17.28
N PRO A 55 1.21 1.03 18.15
CA PRO A 55 0.52 0.82 19.41
C PRO A 55 -0.80 0.06 19.22
N LYS A 56 -1.10 -0.88 20.11
CA LYS A 56 -2.29 -1.76 20.04
C LYS A 56 -3.61 -0.99 19.91
N ASN A 57 -3.71 0.19 20.53
CA ASN A 57 -4.89 1.05 20.45
C ASN A 57 -5.11 1.67 19.06
N LEU A 58 -4.10 1.65 18.19
CA LEU A 58 -4.18 2.16 16.81
C LEU A 58 -4.40 1.07 15.77
N HIS A 59 -4.40 -0.20 16.19
CA HIS A 59 -4.65 -1.35 15.31
C HIS A 59 -6.09 -1.30 14.78
N GLY A 60 -6.23 -1.43 13.46
CA GLY A 60 -7.54 -1.50 12.82
C GLY A 60 -8.21 -2.86 13.01
N LYS A 61 -9.48 -2.95 12.64
CA LYS A 61 -10.27 -4.20 12.67
C LYS A 61 -9.95 -5.15 11.50
N GLN A 62 -8.72 -5.13 10.98
CA GLN A 62 -8.36 -5.91 9.80
C GLN A 62 -8.40 -7.41 10.15
N GLN A 63 -9.33 -8.13 9.51
CA GLN A 63 -9.60 -9.54 9.81
C GLN A 63 -8.57 -10.50 9.24
N PHE A 64 -7.97 -10.17 8.08
CA PHE A 64 -7.04 -11.05 7.38
C PHE A 64 -5.61 -10.55 7.54
N LYS A 65 -4.69 -11.48 7.86
CA LYS A 65 -3.25 -11.23 7.72
C LYS A 65 -2.90 -11.47 6.26
N ALA A 66 -2.34 -10.47 5.58
CA ALA A 66 -1.85 -10.64 4.23
C ALA A 66 -0.50 -11.36 4.28
N HIS A 67 -0.54 -12.67 4.49
CA HIS A 67 0.57 -13.55 4.16
C HIS A 67 0.15 -14.31 2.90
N GLY A 68 0.99 -14.28 1.87
CA GLY A 68 0.74 -14.91 0.57
C GLY A 68 0.78 -16.43 0.63
N ALA A 69 -0.13 -17.02 1.39
CA ALA A 69 -0.60 -18.37 1.22
C ALA A 69 -2.12 -18.31 1.37
N PHE A 70 -2.83 -18.47 0.26
CA PHE A 70 -4.10 -19.16 0.31
C PHE A 70 -3.81 -20.53 0.92
N GLU A 71 -3.87 -20.63 2.25
CA GLU A 71 -4.15 -21.90 2.86
C GLU A 71 -5.56 -22.22 2.39
N LEU A 72 -5.69 -23.23 1.53
CA LEU A 72 -6.98 -23.77 1.12
C LEU A 72 -7.73 -24.08 2.42
N GLU A 73 -8.65 -23.21 2.85
CA GLU A 73 -9.56 -23.51 3.95
C GLU A 73 -10.61 -24.53 3.45
N GLU A 74 -10.15 -25.72 3.06
CA GLU A 74 -10.96 -26.91 3.27
C GLU A 74 -11.00 -27.10 4.79
N ASN A 75 -12.19 -26.95 5.38
CA ASN A 75 -12.54 -27.13 6.80
C ASN A 75 -12.79 -25.87 7.66
N LYS A 76 -13.69 -24.97 7.22
CA LYS A 76 -14.58 -24.29 8.18
C LYS A 76 -15.97 -24.91 8.15
N PRO A 77 -16.50 -25.48 9.26
CA PRO A 77 -17.88 -25.90 9.32
C PRO A 77 -18.78 -24.68 9.09
N HIS A 78 -19.64 -24.77 8.08
CA HIS A 78 -20.71 -23.82 7.86
C HIS A 78 -21.68 -23.89 9.04
N HIS A 79 -21.46 -23.04 10.05
CA HIS A 79 -22.53 -22.67 10.96
C HIS A 79 -23.45 -21.71 10.20
N ARG A 80 -24.37 -22.30 9.41
CA ARG A 80 -25.64 -21.65 9.11
C ARG A 80 -26.31 -21.39 10.45
N HIS A 81 -26.27 -20.15 10.92
CA HIS A 81 -27.30 -19.70 11.84
C HIS A 81 -28.64 -19.75 11.10
N LYS A 82 -29.40 -20.82 11.34
CA LYS A 82 -30.84 -20.77 11.27
C LYS A 82 -31.31 -19.98 12.48
N VAL A 83 -31.81 -18.76 12.27
CA VAL A 83 -33.05 -18.28 12.92
C VAL A 83 -33.68 -17.25 11.98
#